data_AF-A0A9D1JJT6-F1
#
_entry.id   AF-A0A9D1JJT6-F1
#
_cell.length_a   1.000
_cell.length_b   1.000
_cell.length_c   1.000
_cell.angle_alpha   90.00
_cell.angle_beta   90.00
_cell.angle_gamma   90.00
#
_symmetry.space_group_name_H-M   'P 1'
#
loop_
_entity.id
_entity.type
_entity.pdbx_description
1 polymer ?
#
loop_
_entity_poly.entity_id
_entity_poly.type
_entity_poly.pdbx_seq_one_letter_code
_entity_poly.pdbx_strand_id
1 'polypeptide(L)'
;MNFDLWPGNILLDRKENGRYFISGILDFERCFYGDPKGDFIASVMILDDAQKEEAFLRGYRQITGTELTFTERDQIRMDLYRVYLLLNLGIETYRFEPEYAAQTLKRVETQLNIVLDRLS
;
A
#
# COMPACT_ATOMS: atom_id res chain seq x y z
N MET A 1 3.46 10.37 -3.42
CA MET A 1 2.96 9.09 -2.91
C MET A 1 2.18 8.42 -4.04
N ASN A 2 2.43 7.14 -4.34
CA ASN A 2 1.75 6.43 -5.43
C ASN A 2 0.30 6.07 -5.05
N PHE A 3 0.10 5.53 -3.84
CA PHE A 3 -1.20 5.15 -3.29
C PHE A 3 -2.05 4.13 -4.08
N ASP A 4 -1.44 3.43 -5.05
CA ASP A 4 -2.08 2.39 -5.85
C ASP A 4 -1.10 1.26 -6.23
N LEU A 5 -0.20 0.92 -5.30
CA LEU A 5 0.91 0.02 -5.57
C LEU A 5 0.49 -1.44 -5.39
N TRP A 6 -0.10 -2.03 -6.43
CA TRP A 6 -0.53 -3.44 -6.45
C TRP A 6 0.38 -4.26 -7.36
N PRO A 7 0.42 -5.60 -7.25
CA PRO A 7 1.34 -6.43 -8.04
C PRO A 7 1.24 -6.21 -9.56
N GLY A 8 0.03 -5.91 -10.07
CA GLY A 8 -0.21 -5.61 -11.48
C GLY A 8 0.41 -4.30 -11.98
N ASN A 9 0.72 -3.37 -11.07
CA ASN A 9 1.27 -2.06 -11.40
C ASN A 9 2.82 -2.03 -11.36
N ILE A 10 3.47 -3.17 -11.12
CA ILE A 10 4.93 -3.30 -11.10
C ILE A 10 5.41 -4.08 -12.32
N LEU A 11 6.19 -3.43 -13.16
CA LEU A 11 6.82 -4.07 -14.31
C LEU A 11 8.15 -4.69 -13.89
N LEU A 12 8.33 -5.95 -14.29
CA LEU A 12 9.58 -6.68 -14.10
C LEU A 12 10.24 -6.94 -15.46
N ASP A 13 11.54 -6.72 -15.54
CA ASP A 13 12.36 -7.17 -16.65
C ASP A 13 13.47 -8.10 -16.13
N ARG A 14 14.07 -8.89 -17.02
CA ARG A 14 15.01 -9.95 -16.67
C ARG A 14 16.43 -9.55 -17.08
N LYS A 15 17.34 -9.54 -16.11
CA LYS A 15 18.78 -9.38 -16.36
C LYS A 15 19.35 -10.63 -17.06
N GLU A 16 20.49 -10.47 -17.73
CA GLU A 16 21.22 -11.57 -18.39
C GLU A 16 21.55 -12.73 -17.43
N ASN A 17 21.81 -12.43 -16.16
CA ASN A 17 22.05 -13.44 -15.12
C ASN A 17 20.78 -14.16 -14.63
N GLY A 18 19.64 -13.92 -15.27
CA GLY A 18 18.36 -14.55 -15.00
C GLY A 18 17.53 -13.95 -13.85
N ARG A 19 18.05 -12.96 -13.12
CA ARG A 19 17.33 -12.27 -12.03
C ARG A 19 16.37 -11.21 -12.59
N TYR A 20 15.21 -11.06 -11.94
CA TYR A 20 14.29 -9.96 -12.25
C TYR A 20 14.70 -8.66 -11.56
N PHE A 21 14.36 -7.53 -12.18
CA PHE A 21 14.44 -6.20 -11.59
C PHE A 21 13.18 -5.40 -11.94
N ILE A 22 12.83 -4.43 -11.09
CA ILE A 22 11.74 -3.51 -11.37
C ILE A 22 12.18 -2.58 -12.51
N SER A 23 11.53 -2.70 -13.67
CA SER A 23 11.79 -1.90 -14.87
C SER A 23 10.87 -0.69 -14.97
N GLY A 24 9.75 -0.70 -14.24
CA GLY A 24 8.82 0.41 -14.20
C GLY A 24 7.74 0.24 -13.15
N ILE A 25 7.09 1.36 -12.82
CA ILE A 25 5.87 1.41 -12.03
C ILE A 25 4.83 2.07 -12.94
N LEU A 26 3.63 1.49 -12.98
CA LEU A 26 2.49 1.98 -13.73
C LEU A 26 1.42 2.52 -12.79
N ASP A 27 0.39 3.06 -13.42
CA ASP A 27 -0.87 3.50 -12.82
C ASP A 27 -0.70 4.42 -11.61
N PHE A 28 -0.67 5.71 -11.92
CA PHE A 28 -0.47 6.78 -10.94
C PHE A 28 -1.79 7.48 -10.62
N GLU A 29 -2.95 6.84 -10.86
CA GLU A 29 -4.26 7.50 -10.75
C GLU A 29 -4.64 7.92 -9.32
N ARG A 30 -4.04 7.29 -8.28
CA ARG A 30 -4.18 7.70 -6.86
C ARG A 30 -3.02 8.52 -6.34
N CYS A 31 -2.15 9.01 -7.22
CA CYS A 31 -1.00 9.78 -6.78
C CYS A 31 -1.37 11.14 -6.25
N PHE A 32 -0.81 11.50 -5.10
CA PHE A 32 -0.88 12.84 -4.57
C PHE A 32 0.39 13.24 -3.81
N TYR A 33 0.56 14.55 -3.64
CA TYR A 33 1.57 15.11 -2.74
C TYR A 33 1.12 14.87 -1.31
N GLY A 34 1.87 14.05 -0.57
CA GLY A 34 1.50 13.60 0.76
C GLY A 34 2.70 13.05 1.54
N ASP A 35 2.42 12.56 2.74
CA ASP A 35 3.41 11.94 3.62
C ASP A 35 3.93 10.63 3.01
N PRO A 36 5.25 10.43 2.85
CA PRO A 36 5.83 9.16 2.38
C PRO A 36 5.37 7.94 3.18
N LYS A 37 4.95 8.10 4.45
CA LYS A 37 4.41 6.99 5.25
C LYS A 37 3.15 6.36 4.66
N GLY A 38 2.36 7.08 3.88
CA GLY A 38 1.20 6.50 3.22
C GLY A 38 1.55 5.52 2.09
N ASP A 39 2.76 5.59 1.49
CA ASP A 39 3.22 4.58 0.52
C ASP A 39 3.48 3.21 1.18
N PHE A 40 3.77 3.17 2.48
CA PHE A 40 3.91 1.91 3.23
C PHE A 40 2.58 1.18 3.36
N ILE A 41 1.46 1.92 3.41
CA ILE A 41 0.12 1.33 3.36
C ILE A 41 -0.22 0.86 1.95
N ALA A 42 0.11 1.62 0.92
CA ALA A 42 -0.10 1.19 -0.47
C ALA A 42 0.64 -0.13 -0.76
N SER A 43 1.86 -0.28 -0.24
CA SER A 43 2.62 -1.52 -0.36
C SER A 43 2.03 -2.73 0.38
N VAL A 44 1.05 -2.53 1.29
CA VAL A 44 0.33 -3.65 1.95
C VAL A 44 -0.39 -4.54 0.93
N MET A 45 -0.72 -3.99 -0.23
CA MET A 45 -1.38 -4.73 -1.30
C MET A 45 -0.43 -5.70 -2.03
N ILE A 46 0.87 -5.62 -1.74
CA ILE A 46 1.92 -6.52 -2.25
C ILE A 46 2.62 -7.26 -1.10
N LEU A 47 2.72 -6.64 0.08
CA LEU A 47 3.44 -7.12 1.26
C LEU A 47 2.47 -7.19 2.45
N ASP A 48 2.52 -8.22 3.29
CA ASP A 48 1.58 -8.31 4.41
C ASP A 48 1.80 -7.17 5.45
N ASP A 49 3.08 -6.91 5.76
CA ASP A 49 3.50 -5.82 6.64
C ASP A 49 4.85 -5.25 6.18
N ALA A 50 4.81 -4.17 5.39
CA ALA A 50 6.01 -3.53 4.85
C ALA A 50 7.00 -3.03 5.93
N GLN A 51 6.55 -2.85 7.18
CA GLN A 51 7.41 -2.50 8.31
C GLN A 51 8.29 -3.67 8.78
N LYS A 52 7.97 -4.91 8.38
CA LYS A 52 8.72 -6.13 8.71
C LYS A 52 9.50 -6.68 7.53
N GLU A 53 9.29 -6.15 6.33
CA GLU A 53 9.93 -6.62 5.12
C GLU A 53 11.34 -6.03 4.94
N GLU A 54 12.35 -6.73 5.43
CA GLU A 54 13.72 -6.23 5.44
C GLU A 54 14.24 -5.84 4.04
N ALA A 55 13.87 -6.59 3.00
CA ALA A 55 14.30 -6.28 1.64
C ALA A 55 13.73 -4.94 1.16
N PHE A 56 12.49 -4.63 1.52
CA PHE A 56 11.82 -3.37 1.22
C PHE A 56 12.47 -2.22 1.99
N LEU A 57 12.67 -2.39 3.30
CA LEU A 57 13.32 -1.39 4.16
C LEU A 57 14.76 -1.09 3.73
N ARG A 58 15.54 -2.12 3.38
CA ARG A 58 16.91 -1.95 2.86
C ARG A 58 16.91 -1.15 1.56
N GLY A 59 15.98 -1.42 0.64
CA GLY A 59 15.86 -0.66 -0.61
C GLY A 59 15.59 0.82 -0.36
N TYR A 60 14.65 1.11 0.54
CA TYR A 60 14.32 2.49 0.93
C TYR A 60 15.52 3.22 1.56
N ARG A 61 16.23 2.55 2.48
CA ARG A 61 17.43 3.10 3.13
C ARG A 61 18.56 3.36 2.13
N GLN A 62 18.78 2.46 1.17
CA GLN A 62 19.83 2.61 0.16
C GLN A 62 19.66 3.88 -0.68
N ILE A 63 18.42 4.28 -0.98
CA ILE A 63 18.13 5.47 -1.79
C ILE A 63 18.11 6.75 -0.95
N THR A 64 17.53 6.69 0.25
CA THR A 64 17.31 7.89 1.09
C THR A 64 18.47 8.19 2.05
N GLY A 65 19.37 7.23 2.27
CA GLY A 65 20.43 7.31 3.28
C GLY A 65 19.94 7.37 4.73
N THR A 66 18.63 7.23 4.96
CA THR A 66 17.99 7.44 6.25
C THR A 66 17.35 6.14 6.74
N GLU A 67 17.48 5.86 8.04
CA GLU A 67 16.77 4.74 8.66
C GLU A 67 15.29 5.07 8.80
N LEU A 68 14.42 4.16 8.37
CA LEU A 68 12.98 4.32 8.56
C LEU A 68 12.62 3.97 9.99
N THR A 69 12.35 4.98 10.81
CA THR A 69 11.75 4.79 12.13
C THR A 69 10.23 4.82 12.02
N PHE A 70 9.55 4.01 12.85
CA PHE A 70 8.10 4.01 12.98
C PHE A 70 7.77 4.31 14.44
N THR A 71 7.49 5.57 14.73
CA THR A 71 7.01 6.01 16.04
C THR A 71 5.54 5.66 16.19
N GLU A 72 5.02 5.73 17.43
CA GLU A 72 3.57 5.60 17.69
C GLU A 72 2.74 6.59 16.85
N ARG A 73 3.24 7.82 16.67
CA ARG A 73 2.58 8.83 15.82
C ARG A 73 2.59 8.44 14.34
N ASP A 74 3.65 7.77 13.87
CA ASP A 74 3.70 7.27 12.49
C ASP A 74 2.71 6.13 12.29
N GLN A 75 2.55 5.25 13.30
CA GLN A 75 1.57 4.18 13.26
C GLN A 75 0.14 4.72 13.19
N ILE A 76 -0.19 5.75 13.97
CA ILE A 76 -1.49 6.43 13.89
C ILE A 76 -1.71 7.03 12.49
N ARG A 77 -0.71 7.72 11.93
CA ARG A 77 -0.82 8.28 10.56
C ARG A 77 -1.05 7.17 9.52
N MET A 78 -0.31 6.07 9.63
CA MET A 78 -0.46 4.92 8.75
C MET A 78 -1.85 4.28 8.87
N ASP A 79 -2.40 4.14 10.07
CA ASP A 79 -3.76 3.63 10.27
C ASP A 79 -4.82 4.59 9.69
N LEU A 80 -4.63 5.91 9.82
CA LEU A 80 -5.49 6.89 9.15
C LEU A 80 -5.42 6.81 7.61
N TYR A 81 -4.22 6.63 7.04
CA TYR A 81 -4.08 6.36 5.59
C TYR A 81 -4.75 5.05 5.19
N ARG A 82 -4.73 4.02 6.04
CA ARG A 82 -5.42 2.75 5.79
C ARG A 82 -6.94 2.93 5.81
N VAL A 83 -7.50 3.71 6.74
CA VAL A 83 -8.92 4.10 6.71
C VAL A 83 -9.24 4.80 5.39
N TYR A 84 -8.43 5.78 4.99
CA TYR A 84 -8.66 6.51 3.75
C TYR A 84 -8.63 5.60 2.51
N LEU A 85 -7.65 4.70 2.42
CA LEU A 85 -7.57 3.72 1.34
C LEU A 85 -8.81 2.80 1.33
N LEU A 86 -9.20 2.25 2.48
CA LEU A 86 -10.36 1.35 2.59
C LEU A 86 -11.66 2.04 2.16
N LEU A 87 -11.84 3.31 2.50
CA LEU A 87 -12.99 4.10 2.03
C LEU A 87 -12.97 4.27 0.51
N ASN A 88 -11.82 4.58 -0.09
CA ASN A 88 -11.71 4.66 -1.55
C ASN A 88 -12.05 3.33 -2.22
N LEU A 89 -11.50 2.21 -1.72
CA LEU A 89 -11.81 0.87 -2.25
C LEU A 89 -13.30 0.53 -2.13
N GLY A 90 -13.93 0.90 -1.01
CA GLY A 90 -15.36 0.73 -0.82
C GLY A 90 -16.19 1.56 -1.79
N ILE A 91 -15.84 2.84 -1.99
CA ILE A 91 -16.50 3.73 -2.94
C ILE A 91 -16.39 3.14 -4.36
N GLU A 92 -15.18 2.79 -4.80
CA GLU A 92 -14.86 2.31 -6.15
C GLU A 92 -15.62 1.04 -6.56
N THR A 93 -16.20 0.30 -5.61
CA THR A 93 -17.04 -0.86 -5.91
C THR A 93 -18.24 -0.54 -6.81
N TYR A 94 -18.64 0.73 -6.94
CA TYR A 94 -19.64 1.15 -7.93
C TYR A 94 -19.29 0.76 -9.38
N ARG A 95 -18.01 0.50 -9.67
CA ARG A 95 -17.50 0.11 -10.99
C ARG A 95 -17.60 -1.40 -11.26
N PHE A 96 -17.89 -2.19 -10.22
CA PHE A 96 -17.79 -3.65 -10.28
C PHE A 96 -19.14 -4.33 -10.44
N GLU A 97 -19.12 -5.56 -10.94
CA GLU A 97 -20.29 -6.44 -10.94
C GLU A 97 -20.81 -6.67 -9.51
N PRO A 98 -22.13 -6.77 -9.28
CA PRO A 98 -22.73 -6.74 -7.94
C PRO A 98 -22.16 -7.76 -6.95
N GLU A 99 -21.88 -8.98 -7.41
CA GLU A 99 -21.32 -10.03 -6.56
C GLU A 99 -19.90 -9.67 -6.07
N TYR A 100 -19.05 -9.19 -6.98
CA TYR A 100 -17.69 -8.77 -6.65
C TYR A 100 -17.66 -7.50 -5.79
N ALA A 101 -18.58 -6.56 -6.06
CA ALA A 101 -18.78 -5.37 -5.25
C ALA A 101 -19.13 -5.76 -3.80
N ALA A 102 -20.08 -6.67 -3.60
CA ALA A 102 -20.50 -7.12 -2.27
C ALA A 102 -19.36 -7.83 -1.52
N GLN A 103 -18.58 -8.68 -2.20
CA GLN A 103 -17.42 -9.34 -1.59
C GLN A 103 -16.35 -8.34 -1.17
N THR A 104 -16.07 -7.35 -2.02
CA THR A 104 -15.11 -6.27 -1.74
C THR A 104 -15.56 -5.42 -0.55
N LEU A 105 -16.83 -4.99 -0.53
CA LEU A 105 -17.40 -4.20 0.58
C LEU A 105 -17.30 -4.95 1.92
N LYS A 106 -17.61 -6.25 1.94
CA LYS A 106 -17.47 -7.07 3.17
C LYS A 106 -16.03 -7.12 3.68
N ARG A 107 -15.05 -7.25 2.77
CA ARG A 107 -13.62 -7.21 3.12
C ARG A 107 -13.22 -5.83 3.64
N VAL A 108 -13.66 -4.77 2.99
CA VAL A 108 -13.42 -3.38 3.40
C VAL A 108 -13.97 -3.13 4.79
N GLU A 109 -15.22 -3.48 5.06
CA GLU A 109 -15.88 -3.34 6.37
C GLU A 109 -15.10 -4.08 7.47
N THR A 110 -14.74 -5.34 7.22
CA THR A 110 -13.96 -6.14 8.18
C THR A 110 -12.63 -5.48 8.53
N GLN A 111 -11.90 -5.00 7.52
CA GLN A 111 -10.61 -4.34 7.74
C GLN A 111 -10.76 -2.97 8.39
N LEU A 112 -11.82 -2.23 8.05
CA LEU A 112 -12.10 -0.92 8.62
C LEU A 112 -12.35 -1.02 10.12
N ASN A 113 -13.16 -1.97 10.57
CA ASN A 113 -13.39 -2.21 12.00
C ASN A 113 -12.09 -2.52 12.75
N ILE A 114 -11.24 -3.40 12.20
CA ILE A 114 -9.94 -3.73 12.79
C ILE A 114 -9.05 -2.49 12.94
N VAL A 115 -9.05 -1.59 11.96
CA VAL A 115 -8.23 -0.36 12.01
C VAL A 115 -8.80 0.65 13.00
N LEU A 116 -10.13 0.82 13.03
CA LEU A 116 -10.80 1.73 13.95
C LEU A 116 -10.63 1.30 15.40
N ASP A 117 -10.65 -0.01 15.69
CA ASP A 117 -10.39 -0.56 17.02
C ASP A 117 -8.96 -0.24 17.48
N ARG A 118 -7.97 -0.18 16.56
CA ARG A 118 -6.59 0.23 16.90
C ARG A 118 -6.45 1.73 17.16
N LEU A 119 -7.37 2.55 16.64
CA LEU A 119 -7.35 4.01 16.77
C LEU A 119 -8.18 4.51 17.97
N SER A 120 -8.96 3.63 18.61
CA SER A 120 -9.83 3.93 19.74
C SER A 120 -9.12 3.78 21.08
#